data_AF-A0AAV3F8B7-F1
#
_entry.id   AF-A0AAV3F8B7-F1
#
_cell.length_a   1.000
_cell.length_b   1.000
_cell.length_c   1.000
_cell.angle_alpha   90.00
_cell.angle_beta   90.00
_cell.angle_gamma   90.00
#
_symmetry.space_group_name_H-M   'P 1'
#
loop_
_entity.id
_entity.type
_entity.pdbx_description
1 polymer ?
#
loop_
_entity_poly.entity_id
_entity_poly.type
_entity_poly.pdbx_seq_one_letter_code
_entity_poly.pdbx_strand_id
1 'polypeptide(L)'
;MKDLNKYALEYRKVVRYALKEGLAIYNNNLSELYINHEIVKKLLEKDNFDSVNGKLSIWRSLKWIEVYSKNRFIKKVKVEKKVINVIAINVEIFNTLNLLLED
;
A
#
# COMPACT_ATOMS: atom_id res chain seq x y z
N MET A 1 -22.88 4.32 -2.54
CA MET A 1 -22.09 3.49 -3.49
C MET A 1 -20.61 3.77 -3.21
N LYS A 2 -19.77 2.74 -3.13
CA LYS A 2 -18.31 2.95 -2.98
C LYS A 2 -17.74 3.36 -4.32
N ASP A 3 -16.91 4.40 -4.33
CA ASP A 3 -16.24 4.91 -5.53
C ASP A 3 -14.82 4.33 -5.61
N LEU A 4 -14.59 3.42 -6.56
CA LEU A 4 -13.31 2.75 -6.76
C LEU A 4 -12.16 3.74 -7.01
N ASN A 5 -12.45 4.87 -7.68
CA ASN A 5 -11.44 5.87 -8.00
C ASN A 5 -10.86 6.51 -6.73
N LYS A 6 -11.65 6.69 -5.67
CA LYS A 6 -11.15 7.20 -4.39
C LYS A 6 -10.12 6.27 -3.75
N TYR A 7 -10.38 4.96 -3.78
CA TYR A 7 -9.41 3.97 -3.27
C TYR A 7 -8.14 3.93 -4.10
N ALA A 8 -8.25 4.04 -5.43
CA ALA A 8 -7.12 4.01 -6.35
C ALA A 8 -6.24 5.28 -6.23
N LEU A 9 -6.86 6.45 -6.16
CA LEU A 9 -6.17 7.73 -5.96
C LEU A 9 -5.47 7.78 -4.61
N GLU A 10 -6.12 7.34 -3.54
CA GLU A 10 -5.49 7.29 -2.23
C GLU A 10 -4.33 6.28 -2.18
N TYR A 11 -4.48 5.10 -2.79
CA TYR A 11 -3.40 4.13 -2.95
C TYR A 11 -2.19 4.76 -3.64
N ARG A 12 -2.42 5.42 -4.78
CA ARG A 12 -1.39 6.11 -5.54
C ARG A 12 -0.70 7.20 -4.71
N LYS A 13 -1.47 8.02 -4.01
CA LYS A 13 -0.98 9.12 -3.15
C LYS A 13 -0.08 8.59 -2.03
N VAL A 14 -0.48 7.53 -1.34
CA VAL A 14 0.30 6.89 -0.27
C VAL A 14 1.63 6.36 -0.80
N VAL A 15 1.60 5.61 -1.91
CA VAL A 15 2.80 4.99 -2.47
C VAL A 15 3.77 6.04 -3.02
N ARG A 16 3.26 7.02 -3.78
CA ARG A 16 4.09 8.14 -4.29
C ARG A 16 4.73 8.94 -3.17
N TYR A 17 3.98 9.23 -2.10
CA TYR A 17 4.53 9.92 -0.93
C TYR A 17 5.66 9.11 -0.28
N ALA A 18 5.44 7.82 -0.03
CA ALA A 18 6.46 6.97 0.59
C ALA A 18 7.74 6.86 -0.26
N LEU A 19 7.61 6.78 -1.59
CA LEU A 19 8.76 6.80 -2.50
C LEU A 19 9.50 8.14 -2.46
N LYS A 20 8.78 9.26 -2.55
CA LYS A 20 9.36 10.61 -2.53
C LYS A 20 10.15 10.89 -1.26
N GLU A 21 9.65 10.44 -0.12
CA GLU A 21 10.25 10.68 1.20
C GLU A 21 11.29 9.61 1.59
N GLY A 22 11.60 8.64 0.72
CA GLY A 22 12.55 7.55 1.02
C GLY A 22 12.08 6.59 2.12
N LEU A 23 10.77 6.48 2.33
CA LEU A 23 10.14 5.65 3.37
C LEU A 23 9.74 4.26 2.87
N ALA A 24 10.10 3.92 1.64
CA ALA A 24 9.72 2.69 0.97
C ALA A 24 10.96 1.91 0.51
N ILE A 25 10.91 0.59 0.63
CA ILE A 25 12.04 -0.30 0.32
C ILE A 25 11.55 -1.39 -0.62
N TYR A 26 12.22 -1.59 -1.75
CA TYR A 26 11.88 -2.70 -2.64
C TYR A 26 12.32 -4.04 -2.05
N ASN A 27 11.57 -5.10 -2.34
CA ASN A 27 12.05 -6.45 -2.14
C ASN A 27 13.11 -6.82 -3.19
N ASN A 28 13.81 -7.95 -2.99
CA ASN A 28 14.99 -8.30 -3.80
C ASN A 28 14.71 -8.46 -5.30
N ASN A 29 13.49 -8.89 -5.68
CA ASN A 29 13.10 -9.09 -7.07
C ASN A 29 12.27 -7.92 -7.64
N LEU A 30 12.19 -6.80 -6.90
CA LEU A 30 11.48 -5.57 -7.28
C LEU A 30 9.97 -5.74 -7.55
N SER A 31 9.38 -6.88 -7.16
CA SER A 31 7.95 -7.14 -7.36
C SER A 31 7.07 -6.49 -6.29
N GLU A 32 7.65 -6.19 -5.14
CA GLU A 32 6.96 -5.58 -4.00
C GLU A 32 7.71 -4.35 -3.49
N LEU A 33 6.95 -3.36 -3.06
CA LEU A 33 7.45 -2.20 -2.34
C LEU A 33 6.93 -2.24 -0.89
N TYR A 34 7.83 -2.22 0.08
CA TYR A 34 7.52 -2.31 1.49
C TYR A 34 7.47 -0.94 2.14
N ILE A 35 6.33 -0.64 2.78
CA ILE A 35 6.13 0.59 3.56
C ILE A 35 5.75 0.20 4.97
N ASN A 36 6.35 0.84 5.99
CA ASN A 36 6.00 0.57 7.39
C ASN A 36 4.48 0.78 7.62
N HIS A 37 3.83 -0.19 8.27
CA HIS A 37 2.37 -0.16 8.42
C HIS A 37 1.85 1.05 9.23
N GLU A 38 2.62 1.55 10.19
CA GLU A 38 2.24 2.73 10.98
C GLU A 38 2.22 4.00 10.12
N ILE A 39 3.13 4.08 9.13
CA ILE A 39 3.16 5.20 8.18
C ILE A 39 1.92 5.14 7.28
N VAL A 40 1.62 3.97 6.72
CA VAL A 40 0.44 3.78 5.87
C VAL A 40 -0.84 4.12 6.64
N LYS A 41 -0.98 3.60 7.87
CA LYS A 41 -2.14 3.88 8.72
C LYS A 41 -2.34 5.39 8.93
N LYS A 42 -1.29 6.12 9.33
CA LYS A 42 -1.35 7.58 9.52
C LYS A 42 -1.74 8.34 8.25
N LEU A 43 -1.32 7.87 7.08
CA LEU A 43 -1.69 8.50 5.81
C LEU A 43 -3.16 8.23 5.47
N LEU A 44 -3.63 7.00 5.70
CA LEU A 44 -5.02 6.60 5.45
C LEU A 44 -6.03 7.22 6.42
N GLU A 45 -5.59 7.66 7.60
CA GLU A 45 -6.43 8.38 8.56
C GLU A 45 -6.77 9.82 8.11
N LYS A 46 -6.03 10.38 7.14
CA LYS A 46 -6.22 11.77 6.69
C LYS A 46 -7.49 11.97 5.86
N ASP A 47 -7.82 11.03 4.99
CA ASP A 47 -8.98 11.13 4.09
C ASP A 47 -10.15 10.29 4.66
N ASN A 48 -11.29 10.89 5.02
CA ASN A 48 -12.33 10.21 5.81
C ASN A 48 -13.43 9.48 4.99
N PHE A 49 -13.18 9.17 3.72
CA PHE A 49 -14.21 8.57 2.85
C PHE A 49 -14.53 7.09 3.16
N ASP A 50 -13.66 6.41 3.91
CA ASP A 50 -13.86 5.08 4.49
C ASP A 50 -12.90 4.93 5.69
N SER A 51 -13.12 3.92 6.53
CA SER A 51 -12.19 3.54 7.59
C SER A 51 -10.86 3.01 7.01
N VAL A 52 -9.77 3.10 7.78
CA VAL A 52 -8.46 2.52 7.40
C VAL A 52 -8.60 1.02 7.05
N ASN A 53 -9.32 0.27 7.89
CA ASN A 53 -9.56 -1.16 7.64
C ASN A 53 -10.41 -1.39 6.39
N GLY A 54 -11.40 -0.53 6.11
CA GLY A 54 -12.21 -0.58 4.90
C GLY A 54 -11.36 -0.40 3.64
N LYS A 55 -10.46 0.60 3.64
CA LYS A 55 -9.52 0.87 2.55
C LYS A 55 -8.56 -0.28 2.31
N LEU A 56 -7.89 -0.75 3.36
CA LEU A 56 -6.96 -1.88 3.27
C LEU A 56 -7.68 -3.18 2.86
N SER A 57 -8.94 -3.35 3.23
CA SER A 57 -9.74 -4.50 2.80
C SER A 57 -10.03 -4.47 1.30
N ILE A 58 -10.32 -3.30 0.72
CA ILE A 58 -10.48 -3.15 -0.73
C ILE A 58 -9.16 -3.42 -1.44
N TRP A 59 -8.06 -2.78 -1.01
CA TRP A 59 -6.74 -2.97 -1.62
C TRP A 59 -6.30 -4.44 -1.59
N ARG A 60 -6.54 -5.14 -0.47
CA ARG A 60 -6.27 -6.57 -0.35
C ARG A 60 -7.14 -7.40 -1.31
N SER A 61 -8.43 -7.11 -1.37
CA SER A 61 -9.39 -7.87 -2.19
C SER A 61 -9.08 -7.72 -3.69
N LEU A 62 -8.55 -6.56 -4.08
CA LEU A 62 -8.12 -6.27 -5.45
C LEU A 62 -6.66 -6.65 -5.73
N LYS A 63 -5.96 -7.27 -4.76
CA LYS A 63 -4.54 -7.67 -4.85
C LYS A 63 -3.58 -6.50 -5.12
N TRP A 64 -3.94 -5.29 -4.69
CA TRP A 64 -3.03 -4.13 -4.73
C TRP A 64 -1.97 -4.21 -3.63
N ILE A 65 -2.27 -4.95 -2.57
CA ILE A 65 -1.32 -5.28 -1.52
C ILE A 65 -1.17 -6.79 -1.39
N GLU A 66 0.06 -7.23 -1.18
CA GLU A 66 0.43 -8.62 -0.99
C GLU A 66 0.30 -9.02 0.48
N VAL A 67 -0.48 -10.07 0.74
CA VAL A 67 -0.71 -10.59 2.09
C VAL A 67 -0.58 -12.11 2.09
N TYR A 68 0.10 -12.64 3.12
CA TYR A 68 0.24 -14.10 3.28
C TYR A 68 -1.02 -14.78 3.84
N SER A 69 -1.95 -14.01 4.41
CA SER A 69 -3.16 -14.55 5.03
C SER A 69 -4.35 -13.61 4.81
N LYS A 70 -5.52 -14.20 4.56
CA LYS A 70 -6.78 -13.47 4.30
C LYS A 70 -7.19 -12.51 5.42
N ASN A 71 -6.73 -12.75 6.65
CA ASN A 71 -7.12 -11.97 7.84
C ASN A 71 -6.07 -10.94 8.28
N ARG A 72 -5.03 -10.70 7.48
CA ARG A 72 -3.96 -9.74 7.83
C ARG A 72 -3.72 -8.78 6.68
N PHE A 73 -3.50 -7.50 7.01
CA PHE A 73 -2.99 -6.48 6.09
C PHE A 73 -1.46 -6.36 6.16
N ILE A 74 -0.89 -6.81 7.28
CA ILE A 74 0.52 -6.61 7.62
C ILE A 74 1.33 -7.86 7.25
N LYS A 75 2.45 -7.62 6.56
CA LYS A 75 3.52 -8.60 6.27
C LYS A 75 4.70 -8.33 7.19
N LYS A 76 5.31 -9.38 7.76
CA LYS A 76 6.56 -9.27 8.51
C LYS A 76 7.72 -9.54 7.56
N VAL A 77 8.64 -8.60 7.43
CA VAL A 77 9.82 -8.73 6.56
C VAL A 77 11.09 -8.44 7.33
N LYS A 78 12.19 -9.10 6.96
CA LYS A 78 13.51 -8.86 7.55
C LYS A 78 14.31 -7.94 6.63
N VAL A 79 14.60 -6.73 7.08
CA VAL A 79 15.40 -5.73 6.39
C VAL A 79 16.59 -5.40 7.28
N GLU A 80 17.82 -5.53 6.77
CA GLU A 80 19.06 -5.20 7.50
C GLU A 80 19.11 -5.81 8.92
N LYS A 81 18.77 -7.09 9.03
CA LYS A 81 18.70 -7.86 10.28
C LYS A 81 17.57 -7.47 11.25
N LYS A 82 16.80 -6.40 10.98
CA LYS A 82 15.61 -6.02 11.76
C LYS A 82 14.35 -6.60 11.12
N VAL A 83 13.43 -7.08 11.96
CA VAL A 83 12.09 -7.47 11.50
C VAL A 83 11.19 -6.26 11.58
N ILE A 84 10.57 -5.88 10.47
CA ILE A 84 9.64 -4.78 10.37
C ILE A 84 8.27 -5.27 9.88
N ASN A 85 7.22 -4.65 10.39
CA ASN A 85 5.85 -4.84 9.96
C ASN A 85 5.55 -3.86 8.82
N VAL A 86 5.13 -4.37 7.67
CA VAL A 86 4.96 -3.57 6.45
C VAL A 86 3.61 -3.84 5.81
N ILE A 87 3.14 -2.87 5.02
CA ILE A 87 2.20 -3.12 3.94
C ILE A 87 3.06 -3.35 2.69
N ALA A 88 2.88 -4.51 2.05
CA ALA A 88 3.59 -4.85 0.82
C ALA A 88 2.73 -4.45 -0.37
N ILE A 89 3.20 -3.46 -1.12
CA ILE A 89 2.56 -2.89 -2.30
C ILE A 89 2.94 -3.74 -3.50
N ASN A 90 1.96 -4.14 -4.31
CA ASN A 90 2.22 -4.79 -5.59
C ASN A 90 2.71 -3.72 -6.60
N VAL A 91 3.95 -3.85 -7.06
CA VAL A 91 4.61 -2.83 -7.91
C VAL A 91 3.97 -2.76 -9.30
N GLU A 92 3.58 -3.89 -9.87
CA GLU A 92 2.93 -3.95 -11.18
C GLU A 92 1.61 -3.17 -11.15
N ILE A 93 0.76 -3.44 -10.16
CA ILE A 93 -0.51 -2.74 -9.98
C ILE A 93 -0.30 -1.25 -9.75
N PHE A 94 0.69 -0.85 -8.94
CA PHE A 94 1.01 0.56 -8.73
C PHE A 94 1.39 1.24 -10.04
N ASN A 95 2.22 0.61 -10.87
CA ASN A 95 2.61 1.14 -12.17
C ASN A 95 1.40 1.23 -13.12
N THR A 96 0.53 0.21 -13.16
CA THR A 96 -0.71 0.24 -13.94
C THR A 96 -1.62 1.39 -13.51
N LEU A 97 -1.84 1.58 -12.21
CA LEU A 97 -2.67 2.68 -11.70
C LEU A 97 -2.04 4.05 -11.96
N ASN A 98 -0.71 4.16 -12.01
CA ASN A 98 -0.06 5.41 -12.43
C ASN A 98 -0.34 5.75 -13.90
N LEU A 99 -0.39 4.75 -14.78
CA LEU A 99 -0.73 4.93 -16.20
C LEU A 99 -2.21 5.26 -16.41
N LEU A 100 -3.11 4.65 -15.64
CA LEU A 100 -4.56 4.82 -15.81
C LEU A 100 -5.11 6.13 -15.24
N LEU A 101 -4.43 6.70 -14.25
CA LEU A 101 -4.93 7.85 -13.48
C LEU A 101 -4.20 9.15 -13.83
N GLU A 102 -3.60 9.29 -15.02
CA GLU A 102 -2.90 10.51 -15.46
C GLU A 102 -3.60 11.79 -14.99
N ASP A 103 -2.80 12.75 -14.53
CA ASP A 103 -3.29 13.98 -13.88
C ASP A 103 -4.14 14.84 -14.84
#